data_AF-U2V4C2-F1
#
_entry.id   AF-U2V4C2-F1
#
_cell.length_a   1.000
_cell.length_b   1.000
_cell.length_c   1.000
_cell.angle_alpha   90.00
_cell.angle_beta   90.00
_cell.angle_gamma   90.00
#
_symmetry.space_group_name_H-M   'P 1'
#
loop_
_entity.id
_entity.type
_entity.pdbx_description
1 polymer ?
#
loop_
_entity_poly.entity_id
_entity_poly.type
_entity_poly.pdbx_seq_one_letter_code
_entity_poly.pdbx_strand_id
1 'polypeptide(L)'
;MSQPVTSNPLIIMLINMTVVFLVLIALGIVINLIHKIDPTAKKEKAPAEPAAPAPTAVPSVTQSAPAGLSPEIVAVIAAAVASYGYGMDQIRAIRPIARDGWKQSGRNIVAERLL
;
A
#
# COMPACT_ATOMS: atom_id res chain seq x y z
N MET A 1 10.83 41.42 8.97
CA MET A 1 12.10 40.86 9.48
C MET A 1 11.79 39.99 10.70
N SER A 2 11.55 38.69 10.52
CA SER A 2 11.42 37.76 11.65
C SER A 2 12.82 37.42 12.16
N GLN A 3 13.21 37.94 13.33
CA GLN A 3 14.43 37.48 13.98
C GLN A 3 14.30 35.98 14.32
N PRO A 4 15.40 35.20 14.23
CA PRO A 4 15.41 33.87 14.79
C PRO A 4 15.22 33.98 16.31
N VAL A 5 14.25 33.25 16.86
CA VAL A 5 13.89 33.29 18.30
C VAL A 5 15.01 32.79 19.23
N THR A 6 16.08 32.24 18.66
CA THR A 6 17.36 31.97 19.32
C THR A 6 18.47 31.93 18.27
N SER A 7 19.61 32.54 18.56
CA SER A 7 20.80 32.54 17.68
C SER A 7 21.79 31.40 17.99
N ASN A 8 21.49 30.53 18.96
CA ASN A 8 22.42 29.49 19.42
C ASN A 8 22.12 28.14 18.72
N PRO A 9 23.07 27.58 17.94
CA PRO A 9 22.85 26.35 17.18
C PRO A 9 22.54 25.12 18.05
N LEU A 10 23.07 25.06 19.29
CA LEU A 10 22.78 23.96 20.21
C LEU A 10 21.31 23.98 20.67
N ILE A 11 20.74 25.17 20.85
CA ILE A 11 19.32 25.33 21.24
C ILE A 11 18.41 24.95 20.07
N ILE A 12 18.78 25.33 18.83
CA ILE A 12 18.02 24.97 17.63
C ILE A 12 17.98 23.44 17.44
N MET A 13 19.12 22.76 17.64
CA MET A 13 19.20 21.30 17.60
C MET A 13 18.32 20.64 18.67
N LEU A 14 18.38 21.14 19.92
CA LEU A 14 17.60 20.62 21.03
C LEU A 14 16.09 20.80 20.80
N ILE A 15 15.65 21.98 20.33
CA ILE A 15 14.24 22.24 20.00
C ILE A 15 13.73 21.25 18.94
N ASN A 16 14.45 21.06 17.83
CA ASN A 16 14.01 20.14 16.78
C ASN A 16 13.92 18.69 17.26
N MET A 17 14.86 18.23 18.09
CA MET A 17 14.77 16.91 18.70
C MET A 17 13.55 16.81 19.63
N THR A 18 13.40 17.74 20.58
CA THR A 18 12.30 17.71 21.55
C THR A 18 10.92 17.80 20.88
N VAL A 19 10.73 18.66 19.87
CA VAL A 19 9.45 18.79 19.16
C VAL A 19 9.08 17.50 18.43
N VAL A 20 10.03 16.87 17.72
CA VAL A 20 9.78 15.58 17.04
C VAL A 20 9.42 14.49 18.05
N PHE A 21 10.15 14.38 19.17
CA PHE A 21 9.82 13.42 20.23
C PHE A 21 8.43 13.68 20.84
N LEU A 22 8.06 14.94 21.10
CA LEU A 22 6.75 15.30 21.63
C LEU A 22 5.63 14.85 20.67
N VAL A 23 5.76 15.13 19.38
CA VAL A 23 4.78 14.73 18.35
C VAL A 23 4.65 13.20 18.27
N LEU A 24 5.75 12.45 18.30
CA LEU A 24 5.71 10.98 18.28
C LEU A 24 5.03 10.40 19.53
N ILE A 25 5.34 10.94 20.72
CA ILE A 25 4.69 10.54 21.98
C ILE A 25 3.19 10.86 21.94
N ALA A 26 2.81 12.05 21.44
CA ALA A 26 1.41 12.44 21.31
C ALA A 26 0.63 11.50 20.37
N LEU A 27 1.18 11.16 19.21
CA LEU A 27 0.57 10.18 18.30
C LEU A 27 0.44 8.80 18.95
N GLY A 28 1.47 8.33 19.66
CA GLY A 28 1.43 7.07 20.39
C GLY A 28 0.34 7.03 21.47
N ILE A 29 0.20 8.11 22.25
CA ILE A 29 -0.86 8.25 23.26
C ILE A 29 -2.24 8.28 22.61
N VAL A 30 -2.42 9.02 21.51
CA VAL A 30 -3.70 9.08 20.77
C VAL A 30 -4.10 7.70 20.25
N ILE A 31 -3.19 6.96 19.63
CA ILE A 31 -3.46 5.60 19.10
C ILE A 31 -3.80 4.62 20.24
N ASN A 32 -3.09 4.69 21.37
CA ASN A 32 -3.35 3.87 22.55
C ASN A 32 -4.71 4.21 23.19
N LEU A 33 -5.04 5.50 23.30
CA LEU A 33 -6.30 5.98 23.84
C LEU A 33 -7.48 5.54 22.97
N ILE A 34 -7.34 5.61 21.64
CA ILE A 34 -8.33 5.06 20.69
C ILE A 34 -8.49 3.55 20.91
N HIS A 35 -7.40 2.76 20.96
CA HIS A 35 -7.49 1.31 21.23
C HIS A 35 -8.11 0.97 22.59
N LYS A 36 -7.97 1.84 23.59
CA LYS A 36 -8.54 1.63 24.93
C LYS A 36 -10.03 1.99 25.01
N ILE A 37 -10.47 2.97 24.21
CA ILE A 37 -11.87 3.41 24.13
C ILE A 37 -12.65 2.62 23.07
N ASP A 38 -11.98 2.08 22.06
CA ASP A 38 -12.50 1.15 21.05
C ASP A 38 -12.04 -0.30 21.33
N PRO A 39 -12.72 -1.03 22.23
CA PRO A 39 -12.45 -2.43 22.51
C PRO A 39 -12.91 -3.38 21.38
N THR A 40 -13.26 -2.89 20.18
CA THR A 40 -13.66 -3.75 19.06
C THR A 40 -12.50 -4.38 18.28
N ALA A 41 -11.26 -4.17 18.75
CA ALA A 41 -10.09 -4.98 18.42
C ALA A 41 -10.30 -6.45 18.83
N LYS A 42 -11.08 -7.18 18.03
CA LYS A 42 -11.38 -8.60 18.19
C LYS A 42 -10.06 -9.37 18.30
N LYS A 43 -9.91 -10.12 19.41
CA LYS A 43 -8.80 -11.05 19.61
C LYS A 43 -8.52 -11.82 18.32
N GLU A 44 -7.27 -11.73 17.88
CA GLU A 44 -6.74 -12.46 16.75
C GLU A 44 -7.11 -13.94 16.90
N LYS A 45 -7.90 -14.45 15.94
CA LYS A 45 -8.50 -15.78 16.02
C LYS A 45 -7.38 -16.80 15.93
N ALA A 46 -7.25 -17.64 16.96
CA ALA A 46 -6.25 -18.71 17.01
C ALA A 46 -6.24 -19.51 15.69
N PRO A 47 -5.06 -19.92 15.17
CA PRO A 47 -4.95 -20.66 13.92
C PRO A 47 -5.83 -21.91 13.93
N ALA A 48 -6.95 -21.85 13.21
CA ALA A 48 -7.80 -22.99 12.96
C ALA A 48 -7.21 -23.76 11.78
N GLU A 49 -6.53 -24.86 12.10
CA GLU A 49 -6.23 -25.95 11.18
C GLU A 49 -7.52 -26.46 10.52
N PRO A 50 -7.53 -26.71 9.20
CA PRO A 50 -8.47 -27.66 8.62
C PRO A 50 -7.76 -28.78 7.84
N ALA A 51 -8.26 -30.00 8.08
CA ALA A 51 -7.83 -31.23 7.40
C ALA A 51 -8.17 -31.28 5.90
N ALA A 52 -7.54 -32.23 5.20
CA ALA A 52 -7.79 -32.60 3.79
C ALA A 52 -9.01 -33.58 3.67
N PRO A 53 -9.33 -34.21 2.51
CA PRO A 53 -8.94 -33.95 1.10
C PRO A 53 -10.10 -34.00 0.05
N ALA A 54 -9.93 -33.30 -1.11
CA ALA A 54 -10.44 -33.62 -2.47
C ALA A 54 -11.97 -33.89 -2.71
N PRO A 55 -12.46 -34.10 -3.96
CA PRO A 55 -11.93 -33.85 -5.31
C PRO A 55 -12.61 -32.59 -5.94
N THR A 56 -12.73 -32.27 -7.24
CA THR A 56 -12.48 -32.93 -8.55
C THR A 56 -12.06 -31.87 -9.60
N ALA A 57 -11.52 -32.26 -10.76
CA ALA A 57 -11.04 -31.33 -11.80
C ALA A 57 -12.06 -30.99 -12.91
N VAL A 58 -11.93 -29.77 -13.45
CA VAL A 58 -12.36 -29.34 -14.80
C VAL A 58 -11.12 -28.76 -15.50
N PRO A 59 -10.95 -28.90 -16.83
CA PRO A 59 -9.74 -28.47 -17.52
C PRO A 59 -9.74 -26.95 -17.70
N SER A 60 -9.37 -26.23 -16.64
CA SER A 60 -9.11 -24.79 -16.74
C SER A 60 -7.89 -24.59 -17.63
N VAL A 61 -8.09 -23.88 -18.74
CA VAL A 61 -7.05 -23.55 -19.71
C VAL A 61 -5.86 -22.94 -18.96
N THR A 62 -4.69 -23.57 -19.06
CA THR A 62 -3.47 -23.15 -18.37
C THR A 62 -2.87 -21.89 -18.99
N GLN A 63 -3.61 -20.80 -19.02
CA GLN A 63 -3.01 -19.48 -19.03
C GLN A 63 -2.26 -19.34 -17.70
N SER A 64 -0.94 -19.49 -17.78
CA SER A 64 -0.04 -19.31 -16.64
C SER A 64 -0.17 -17.88 -16.15
N ALA A 65 -1.03 -17.67 -15.16
CA ALA A 65 -1.23 -16.37 -14.55
C ALA A 65 0.12 -15.92 -13.97
N PRO A 66 0.61 -14.70 -14.28
CA PRO A 66 1.88 -14.25 -13.78
C PRO A 66 1.85 -14.24 -12.25
N ALA A 67 2.82 -14.93 -11.63
CA ALA A 67 2.83 -15.17 -10.19
C ALA A 67 2.59 -13.87 -9.40
N GLY A 68 1.49 -13.83 -8.64
CA GLY A 68 1.03 -12.65 -7.90
C GLY A 68 -0.23 -11.96 -8.44
N LEU A 69 -0.83 -12.43 -9.55
CA LEU A 69 -2.16 -12.00 -10.01
C LEU A 69 -3.08 -13.21 -10.19
N SER A 70 -4.33 -13.11 -9.72
CA SER A 70 -5.35 -14.13 -9.96
C SER A 70 -5.94 -13.99 -11.37
N PRO A 71 -6.38 -15.09 -12.01
CA PRO A 71 -6.92 -15.04 -13.37
C PRO A 71 -8.19 -14.18 -13.47
N GLU A 72 -8.98 -14.08 -12.40
CA GLU A 72 -10.16 -13.21 -12.31
C GLU A 72 -9.77 -11.74 -12.42
N ILE A 73 -8.71 -11.31 -11.72
CA ILE A 73 -8.19 -9.93 -11.78
C ILE A 73 -7.70 -9.61 -13.20
N VAL A 74 -6.98 -10.54 -13.83
CA VAL A 74 -6.52 -10.40 -15.23
C VAL A 74 -7.71 -10.27 -16.18
N ALA A 75 -8.75 -11.08 -16.02
CA ALA A 75 -9.96 -11.03 -16.83
C ALA A 75 -10.73 -9.71 -16.66
N VAL A 76 -10.88 -9.21 -15.41
CA VAL A 76 -11.54 -7.91 -15.15
C VAL A 76 -10.75 -6.75 -15.75
N ILE A 77 -9.41 -6.75 -15.64
CA ILE A 77 -8.56 -5.72 -16.27
C ILE A 77 -8.69 -5.76 -17.79
N ALA A 78 -8.64 -6.94 -18.40
CA ALA A 78 -8.78 -7.10 -19.85
C ALA A 78 -10.17 -6.67 -20.35
N ALA A 79 -11.24 -7.04 -19.64
CA ALA A 79 -12.61 -6.63 -19.95
C ALA A 79 -12.80 -5.10 -19.83
N ALA A 80 -12.21 -4.48 -18.80
CA ALA A 80 -12.24 -3.03 -18.65
C ALA A 80 -11.52 -2.34 -19.82
N VAL A 81 -10.31 -2.77 -20.19
CA VAL A 81 -9.56 -2.23 -21.34
C VAL A 81 -10.33 -2.42 -22.65
N ALA A 82 -10.96 -3.58 -22.85
CA ALA A 82 -11.82 -3.84 -24.01
C ALA A 82 -13.05 -2.91 -24.07
N SER A 83 -13.64 -2.56 -22.92
CA SER A 83 -14.78 -1.62 -22.86
C SER A 83 -14.44 -0.18 -23.29
N TYR A 84 -13.17 0.22 -23.17
CA TYR A 84 -12.66 1.49 -23.72
C TYR A 84 -12.35 1.42 -25.23
N GLY A 85 -12.65 0.30 -25.91
CA GLY A 85 -12.47 0.13 -27.36
C GLY A 85 -11.08 -0.36 -27.77
N TYR A 86 -10.20 -0.71 -26.83
CA TYR A 86 -8.89 -1.28 -27.13
C TYR A 86 -8.98 -2.79 -27.38
N GLY A 87 -8.51 -3.26 -28.53
CA GLY A 87 -8.45 -4.69 -28.84
C GLY A 87 -7.46 -5.46 -27.95
N MET A 88 -7.66 -6.76 -27.78
CA MET A 88 -6.84 -7.63 -26.91
C MET A 88 -5.34 -7.61 -27.27
N ASP A 89 -4.99 -7.36 -28.53
CA ASP A 89 -3.61 -7.22 -29.03
C ASP A 89 -2.88 -5.95 -28.50
N GLN A 90 -3.62 -4.97 -27.99
CA GLN A 90 -3.06 -3.78 -27.33
C GLN A 90 -2.51 -4.10 -25.92
N ILE A 91 -2.94 -5.21 -25.31
CA ILE A 91 -2.58 -5.59 -23.92
C ILE A 91 -1.25 -6.36 -23.92
N ARG A 92 -0.13 -5.63 -23.96
CA ARG A 92 1.22 -6.22 -24.10
C ARG A 92 1.71 -6.98 -22.86
N ALA A 93 1.34 -6.54 -21.66
CA ALA A 93 1.66 -7.21 -20.39
C ALA A 93 0.83 -6.64 -19.24
N ILE A 94 0.39 -7.51 -18.32
CA ILE A 94 -0.19 -7.13 -17.04
C ILE A 94 0.76 -7.64 -15.94
N ARG A 95 1.23 -6.75 -15.06
CA ARG A 95 2.15 -7.09 -13.97
C ARG A 95 1.73 -6.36 -12.68
N PRO A 96 1.80 -7.01 -11.51
CA PRO A 96 1.57 -6.33 -10.24
C PRO A 96 2.72 -5.34 -9.97
N ILE A 97 2.39 -4.10 -9.61
CA ILE A 97 3.38 -3.09 -9.24
C ILE A 97 3.57 -3.12 -7.73
N ALA A 98 4.80 -3.41 -7.27
CA ALA A 98 5.16 -3.32 -5.87
C ALA A 98 4.91 -1.89 -5.35
N ARG A 99 4.25 -1.75 -4.19
CA ARG A 99 3.86 -0.46 -3.61
C ARG A 99 5.02 0.27 -2.90
N ASP A 100 6.25 0.04 -3.38
CA ASP A 100 7.48 0.72 -2.96
C ASP A 100 7.49 2.15 -3.52
N GLY A 101 6.89 3.10 -2.77
CA GLY A 101 6.74 4.49 -3.23
C GLY A 101 8.02 5.10 -3.82
N TRP A 102 9.16 4.87 -3.16
CA TRP A 102 10.49 5.34 -3.60
C TRP A 102 10.86 4.92 -5.04
N LYS A 103 10.58 3.68 -5.44
CA LYS A 103 10.89 3.17 -6.79
C LYS A 103 9.90 3.65 -7.86
N GLN A 104 8.76 4.21 -7.44
CA GLN A 104 7.69 4.70 -8.31
C GLN A 104 7.75 6.23 -8.49
N SER A 105 8.25 7.00 -7.50
CA SER A 105 8.30 8.47 -7.53
C SER A 105 8.86 9.05 -8.83
N GLY A 106 10.01 8.54 -9.30
CA GLY A 106 10.61 9.03 -10.55
C GLY A 106 9.77 8.82 -11.81
N ARG A 107 8.90 7.80 -11.84
CA ARG A 107 7.95 7.59 -12.95
C ARG A 107 6.75 8.52 -12.84
N ASN A 108 6.24 8.72 -11.63
CA ASN A 108 5.09 9.59 -11.39
C ASN A 108 5.43 11.06 -11.70
N ILE A 109 6.60 11.55 -11.28
CA ILE A 109 7.06 12.92 -11.56
C ILE A 109 7.14 13.20 -13.08
N VAL A 110 7.54 12.20 -13.88
CA VAL A 110 7.57 12.35 -15.35
C VAL A 110 6.16 12.34 -15.93
N ALA A 111 5.25 11.51 -15.41
CA ALA A 111 3.85 11.47 -15.86
C ALA A 111 3.09 12.76 -15.52
N GLU A 112 3.27 13.31 -14.30
CA GLU A 112 2.69 14.57 -13.86
C GLU A 112 3.19 15.80 -14.65
N ARG A 113 4.35 15.68 -15.32
CA ARG A 113 4.92 16.74 -16.17
C ARG A 113 4.45 16.70 -17.63
N LEU A 114 3.63 15.70 -17.99
CA LEU A 114 3.11 15.47 -19.34
C LEU A 114 1.58 15.62 -19.42
N LEU A 115 0.96 16.11 -18.35
CA LEU A 115 -0.43 16.54 -18.23
C LEU A 115 -0.51 18.06 -18.06
#